data_AF-A0A3P1SID2-F1
#
_entry.id   AF-A0A3P1SID2-F1
#
_cell.length_a   1.000
_cell.length_b   1.000
_cell.length_c   1.000
_cell.angle_alpha   90.00
_cell.angle_beta   90.00
_cell.angle_gamma   90.00
#
_symmetry.space_group_name_H-M   'P 1'
#
loop_
_entity.id
_entity.type
_entity.pdbx_description
1 polymer ?
#
loop_
_entity_poly.entity_id
_entity_poly.type
_entity_poly.pdbx_seq_one_letter_code
_entity_poly.pdbx_strand_id
1 'polypeptide(L)'
;ATQNINENYSDLEITLHLDCQSGYNLYIGERTHTINIDGTDYIVTSSSISTSGGSSITLGSISKRIYHNNDGTLDVWLSSYCDLKARIRGNYVSGFSGGSDTISLDKIPRMSTVSDNMIGSRYLNTPHTIHIDKQLSGNVTHTVWYVIRGDKGSSGWYYIAQNTSNLDLTFVPTDKHVDLQPNSSTIFMDIGIKTFKDGVQIGETTYNSGWYMKVPDEYSPTIDSIDILDVNPKSKVLGVYVQNHSKLKVNTKTTSKEGATIKNISVT
;
A
#
# COMPACT_ATOMS: atom_id res chain seq x y z
N ALA A 1 -0.64 -25.75 6.15
CA ALA A 1 -1.61 -25.16 5.20
C ALA A 1 -1.16 -25.47 3.79
N THR A 2 -2.08 -25.75 2.88
CA THR A 2 -1.77 -25.94 1.45
C THR A 2 -2.44 -24.84 0.64
N GLN A 3 -1.67 -24.14 -0.18
CA GLN A 3 -2.15 -22.95 -0.90
C GLN A 3 -2.62 -23.28 -2.32
N ASN A 4 -3.66 -22.58 -2.76
CA ASN A 4 -4.03 -22.46 -4.17
C ASN A 4 -3.82 -21.02 -4.62
N ILE A 5 -2.73 -20.79 -5.37
CA ILE A 5 -2.32 -19.47 -5.84
C ILE A 5 -3.35 -18.87 -6.80
N ASN A 6 -3.95 -19.70 -7.67
CA ASN A 6 -4.87 -19.23 -8.69
C ASN A 6 -6.20 -18.76 -8.07
N GLU A 7 -6.74 -19.55 -7.13
CA GLU A 7 -8.04 -19.30 -6.48
C GLU A 7 -7.94 -18.50 -5.18
N ASN A 8 -6.74 -18.09 -4.77
CA ASN A 8 -6.49 -17.21 -3.63
C ASN A 8 -6.99 -17.76 -2.28
N TYR A 9 -6.77 -19.04 -2.02
CA TYR A 9 -7.15 -19.66 -0.74
C TYR A 9 -6.05 -20.56 -0.18
N SER A 10 -6.13 -20.83 1.12
CA SER A 10 -5.38 -21.88 1.79
C SER A 10 -6.34 -22.88 2.42
N ASP A 11 -6.05 -24.17 2.29
CA ASP A 11 -6.69 -25.22 3.07
C ASP A 11 -5.87 -25.41 4.37
N LEU A 12 -6.51 -25.14 5.50
CA LEU A 12 -5.98 -25.37 6.84
C LEU A 12 -6.36 -26.76 7.32
N GLU A 13 -5.42 -27.40 8.01
CA GLU A 13 -5.67 -28.59 8.81
C GLU A 13 -5.31 -28.22 10.25
N ILE A 14 -6.30 -28.30 11.14
CA ILE A 14 -6.16 -27.92 12.53
C ILE A 14 -6.46 -29.14 13.37
N THR A 15 -5.53 -29.51 14.24
CA THR A 15 -5.67 -30.61 15.18
C THR A 15 -5.62 -30.08 16.60
N LEU A 16 -6.64 -30.39 17.38
CA LEU A 16 -6.70 -30.03 18.79
C LEU A 16 -6.12 -31.16 19.62
N HIS A 17 -5.18 -30.83 20.51
CA HIS A 17 -4.55 -31.78 21.43
C HIS A 17 -4.82 -31.40 22.89
N LEU A 18 -4.96 -32.42 23.73
CA LEU A 18 -4.99 -32.33 25.18
C LEU A 18 -3.71 -32.92 25.77
N ASP A 19 -2.89 -32.08 26.36
CA ASP A 19 -1.70 -32.53 27.08
C ASP A 19 -2.02 -32.81 28.55
N CYS A 20 -2.04 -34.09 28.90
CA CYS A 20 -2.17 -34.53 30.29
C CYS A 20 -0.77 -34.71 30.90
N GLN A 21 -0.44 -33.88 31.88
CA GLN A 21 0.83 -33.98 32.61
C GLN A 21 0.92 -35.26 33.46
N SER A 22 2.14 -35.63 33.87
CA SER A 22 2.36 -36.78 34.75
C SER A 22 1.59 -36.63 36.07
N GLY A 23 0.92 -37.69 36.52
CA GLY A 23 0.09 -37.69 37.73
C GLY A 23 -1.29 -37.07 37.56
N TYR A 24 -1.71 -36.76 36.32
CA TYR A 24 -3.07 -36.35 35.95
C TYR A 24 -3.74 -37.42 35.09
N ASN A 25 -4.21 -38.47 35.76
CA ASN A 25 -4.97 -39.53 35.12
C ASN A 25 -6.33 -38.99 34.66
N LEU A 26 -6.77 -39.39 33.48
CA LEU A 26 -8.04 -38.96 32.90
C LEU A 26 -8.74 -40.15 32.24
N TYR A 27 -9.96 -40.41 32.69
CA TYR A 27 -10.83 -41.48 32.20
C TYR A 27 -12.22 -40.90 31.93
N ILE A 28 -12.50 -40.59 30.66
CA ILE A 28 -13.79 -40.02 30.24
C ILE A 28 -14.27 -40.68 28.96
N GLY A 29 -15.59 -40.74 28.78
CA GLY A 29 -16.20 -41.09 27.51
C GLY A 29 -15.97 -40.00 26.46
N GLU A 30 -16.52 -40.22 25.27
CA GLU A 30 -16.50 -39.27 24.15
C GLU A 30 -16.92 -37.84 24.58
N ARG A 31 -16.25 -36.83 24.00
CA ARG A 31 -16.52 -35.41 24.25
C ARG A 31 -16.48 -34.61 22.96
N THR A 32 -17.28 -33.55 22.91
CA THR A 32 -17.29 -32.57 21.83
C THR A 32 -16.57 -31.30 22.27
N HIS A 33 -15.59 -30.86 21.50
CA HIS A 33 -14.80 -29.66 21.75
C HIS A 33 -15.05 -28.65 20.64
N THR A 34 -14.78 -27.37 20.94
CA THR A 34 -14.96 -26.29 19.96
C THR A 34 -13.61 -25.78 19.50
N ILE A 35 -13.45 -25.61 18.20
CA ILE A 35 -12.38 -24.84 17.57
C ILE A 35 -13.05 -23.65 16.90
N ASN A 36 -12.71 -22.43 17.30
CA ASN A 36 -13.13 -21.24 16.59
C ASN A 36 -12.05 -20.86 15.57
N ILE A 37 -12.49 -20.62 14.33
CA ILE A 37 -11.64 -20.15 13.25
C ILE A 37 -12.30 -18.89 12.70
N ASP A 38 -11.63 -17.76 12.88
CA ASP A 38 -12.06 -16.45 12.41
C ASP A 38 -13.52 -16.11 12.77
N GLY A 39 -13.86 -16.30 14.05
CA GLY A 39 -15.20 -16.03 14.60
C GLY A 39 -16.22 -17.14 14.35
N THR A 40 -15.90 -18.18 13.58
CA THR A 40 -16.81 -19.31 13.34
C THR A 40 -16.44 -20.53 14.18
N ASP A 41 -17.40 -21.01 14.97
CA ASP A 41 -17.23 -22.22 15.78
C ASP A 41 -17.40 -23.50 14.97
N TYR A 42 -16.50 -24.44 15.19
CA TYR A 42 -16.54 -25.78 14.64
C TYR A 42 -16.40 -26.82 15.76
N ILE A 43 -17.17 -27.88 15.65
CA ILE A 43 -17.17 -28.97 16.64
C ILE A 43 -16.26 -30.10 16.16
N VAL A 44 -15.37 -30.54 17.04
CA VAL A 44 -14.61 -31.79 16.90
C VAL A 44 -14.98 -32.75 18.03
N THR A 45 -14.95 -34.05 17.74
CA THR A 45 -15.35 -35.07 18.72
C THR A 45 -14.17 -35.98 19.02
N SER A 46 -13.83 -36.10 20.29
CA SER A 46 -12.78 -37.00 20.77
C SER A 46 -13.36 -38.35 21.12
N SER A 47 -12.66 -39.44 20.77
CA SER A 47 -12.98 -40.76 21.33
C SER A 47 -12.82 -40.76 22.85
N SER A 48 -13.32 -41.81 23.51
CA SER A 48 -13.10 -41.98 24.95
C SER A 48 -11.62 -41.88 25.30
N ILE A 49 -11.29 -41.07 26.31
CA ILE A 49 -9.93 -40.83 26.75
C ILE A 49 -9.66 -41.71 27.98
N SER A 50 -8.57 -42.46 27.93
CA SER A 50 -8.07 -43.27 29.04
C SER A 50 -6.55 -43.12 29.11
N THR A 51 -6.07 -42.28 30.02
CA THR A 51 -4.63 -42.04 30.23
C THR A 51 -4.27 -42.04 31.71
N SER A 52 -3.07 -42.51 32.02
CA SER A 52 -2.41 -42.36 33.32
C SER A 52 -1.62 -41.05 33.46
N GLY A 53 -1.83 -40.10 32.55
CA GLY A 53 -1.06 -38.86 32.46
C GLY A 53 0.32 -39.06 31.81
N GLY A 54 0.99 -37.96 31.52
CA GLY A 54 2.25 -37.92 30.76
C GLY A 54 2.08 -38.13 29.25
N SER A 55 0.91 -37.78 28.69
CA SER A 55 0.55 -38.07 27.29
C SER A 55 -0.11 -36.86 26.61
N SER A 56 0.11 -36.70 25.32
CA SER A 56 -0.67 -35.83 24.44
C SER A 56 -1.75 -36.63 23.74
N ILE A 57 -2.99 -36.18 23.79
CA ILE A 57 -4.16 -36.87 23.24
C ILE A 57 -4.79 -35.99 22.17
N THR A 58 -4.94 -36.52 20.96
CA THR A 58 -5.70 -35.84 19.91
C THR A 58 -7.19 -35.83 20.26
N LEU A 59 -7.76 -34.64 20.39
CA LEU A 59 -9.19 -34.44 20.63
C LEU A 59 -9.99 -34.43 19.32
N GLY A 60 -9.33 -34.15 18.21
CA GLY A 60 -9.91 -34.21 16.87
C GLY A 60 -9.23 -33.25 15.92
N SER A 61 -9.55 -33.38 14.64
CA SER A 61 -9.00 -32.55 13.57
C SER A 61 -10.12 -32.02 12.68
N ILE A 62 -9.89 -30.86 12.08
CA ILE A 62 -10.77 -30.28 11.08
C ILE A 62 -9.97 -29.68 9.94
N SER A 63 -10.50 -29.80 8.72
CA SER A 63 -9.97 -29.10 7.57
C SER A 63 -10.91 -27.98 7.13
N LYS A 64 -10.35 -26.80 6.86
CA LYS A 64 -11.10 -25.62 6.42
C LYS A 64 -10.37 -24.83 5.36
N ARG A 65 -11.12 -24.45 4.33
CA ARG A 65 -10.68 -23.49 3.32
C ARG A 65 -10.89 -22.08 3.82
N ILE A 66 -9.86 -21.25 3.68
CA ILE A 66 -9.92 -19.81 4.00
C ILE A 66 -9.34 -19.03 2.83
N TYR A 67 -10.06 -18.00 2.40
CA TYR A 67 -9.65 -17.13 1.30
C TYR A 67 -8.77 -16.00 1.80
N HIS A 68 -7.71 -15.69 1.05
CA HIS A 68 -6.81 -14.59 1.35
C HIS A 68 -7.44 -13.25 0.95
N ASN A 69 -6.90 -12.16 1.50
CA ASN A 69 -7.19 -10.81 1.03
C ASN A 69 -6.84 -10.67 -0.46
N ASN A 70 -7.33 -9.61 -1.11
CA ASN A 70 -7.06 -9.38 -2.52
C ASN A 70 -5.55 -9.21 -2.82
N ASP A 71 -4.79 -8.67 -1.87
CA ASP A 71 -3.34 -8.55 -1.98
C ASP A 71 -2.59 -9.86 -1.69
N GLY A 72 -3.31 -10.90 -1.24
CA GLY A 72 -2.80 -12.24 -0.96
C GLY A 72 -2.35 -12.46 0.48
N THR A 73 -2.43 -11.46 1.36
CA THR A 73 -2.17 -11.64 2.80
C THR A 73 -3.34 -12.36 3.48
N LEU A 74 -3.07 -13.04 4.58
CA LEU A 74 -4.11 -13.66 5.41
C LEU A 74 -3.61 -13.89 6.83
N ASP A 75 -4.29 -13.29 7.79
CA ASP A 75 -4.17 -13.60 9.21
C ASP A 75 -5.44 -14.31 9.66
N VAL A 76 -5.29 -15.38 10.43
CA VAL A 76 -6.41 -16.21 10.90
C VAL A 76 -6.38 -16.26 12.41
N TRP A 77 -7.42 -15.71 13.06
CA TRP A 77 -7.60 -15.86 14.49
C TRP A 77 -8.14 -17.26 14.80
N LEU A 78 -7.53 -17.91 15.79
CA LEU A 78 -7.87 -19.24 16.24
C LEU A 78 -8.11 -19.22 17.75
N SER A 79 -9.11 -19.97 18.21
CA SER A 79 -9.23 -20.32 19.62
C SER A 79 -9.85 -21.69 19.79
N SER A 80 -9.75 -22.25 20.99
CA SER A 80 -10.38 -23.53 21.29
C SER A 80 -10.96 -23.59 22.69
N TYR A 81 -11.98 -24.43 22.84
CA TYR A 81 -12.56 -24.77 24.13
C TYR A 81 -12.66 -26.29 24.26
N CYS A 82 -12.01 -26.82 25.29
CA CYS A 82 -12.05 -28.22 25.64
C CYS A 82 -13.20 -28.47 26.63
N ASP A 83 -14.31 -29.05 26.17
CA ASP A 83 -15.32 -29.64 27.06
C ASP A 83 -14.80 -30.97 27.62
N LEU A 84 -14.65 -31.05 28.95
CA LEU A 84 -14.00 -32.18 29.60
C LEU A 84 -15.00 -32.99 30.44
N LYS A 85 -15.82 -32.32 31.26
CA LYS A 85 -16.78 -32.92 32.22
C LYS A 85 -16.17 -34.10 32.97
N ALA A 86 -15.08 -33.85 33.70
CA ALA A 86 -14.31 -34.85 34.41
C ALA A 86 -14.08 -34.47 35.88
N ARG A 87 -13.84 -35.47 36.73
CA ARG A 87 -13.39 -35.24 38.11
C ARG A 87 -11.89 -35.48 38.21
N ILE A 88 -11.12 -34.41 38.34
CA ILE A 88 -9.66 -34.46 38.44
C ILE A 88 -9.27 -34.23 39.91
N ARG A 89 -8.66 -35.24 40.54
CA ARG A 89 -8.24 -35.21 41.96
C ARG A 89 -9.34 -34.73 42.92
N GLY A 90 -10.58 -35.14 42.66
CA GLY A 90 -11.73 -34.77 43.50
C GLY A 90 -12.44 -33.46 43.12
N ASN A 91 -11.90 -32.67 42.20
CA ASN A 91 -12.54 -31.45 41.70
C ASN A 91 -13.22 -31.70 40.36
N TYR A 92 -14.44 -31.20 40.19
CA TYR A 92 -15.15 -31.29 38.92
C TYR A 92 -14.69 -30.16 37.98
N VAL A 93 -14.29 -30.52 36.77
CA VAL A 93 -13.87 -29.60 35.71
C VAL A 93 -14.83 -29.80 34.54
N SER A 94 -15.65 -28.77 34.25
CA SER A 94 -16.58 -28.79 33.12
C SER A 94 -15.84 -28.68 31.78
N GLY A 95 -14.85 -27.80 31.71
CA GLY A 95 -14.04 -27.55 30.52
C GLY A 95 -13.15 -26.34 30.73
N PHE A 96 -12.32 -26.03 29.74
CA PHE A 96 -11.39 -24.90 29.79
C PHE A 96 -11.05 -24.40 28.39
N SER A 97 -10.62 -23.14 28.31
CA SER A 97 -10.07 -22.57 27.09
C SER A 97 -8.71 -23.20 26.79
N GLY A 98 -8.51 -23.65 25.56
CA GLY A 98 -7.19 -24.05 25.05
C GLY A 98 -6.32 -22.87 24.63
N GLY A 99 -6.79 -21.64 24.89
CA GLY A 99 -6.14 -20.41 24.46
C GLY A 99 -6.63 -19.91 23.11
N SER A 100 -6.02 -18.82 22.67
CA SER A 100 -6.28 -18.20 21.38
C SER A 100 -5.01 -17.58 20.84
N ASP A 101 -4.85 -17.58 19.53
CA ASP A 101 -3.74 -16.92 18.85
C ASP A 101 -4.14 -16.52 17.42
N THR A 102 -3.39 -15.61 16.81
CA THR A 102 -3.52 -15.27 15.40
C THR A 102 -2.32 -15.82 14.66
N ILE A 103 -2.59 -16.63 13.63
CA ILE A 103 -1.54 -17.12 12.74
C ILE A 103 -1.53 -16.31 11.44
N SER A 104 -0.34 -15.90 11.00
CA SER A 104 -0.14 -15.34 9.66
C SER A 104 0.21 -16.45 8.69
N LEU A 105 -0.51 -16.54 7.57
CA LEU A 105 -0.20 -17.48 6.50
C LEU A 105 0.71 -16.83 5.46
N ASP A 106 1.47 -17.65 4.75
CA ASP A 106 2.34 -17.18 3.67
C ASP A 106 1.53 -16.38 2.64
N LYS A 107 2.06 -15.23 2.24
CA LYS A 107 1.40 -14.36 1.26
C LYS A 107 1.35 -15.05 -0.10
N ILE A 108 0.16 -15.17 -0.67
CA ILE A 108 -0.01 -15.61 -2.06
C ILE A 108 0.36 -14.43 -2.97
N PRO A 109 1.31 -14.55 -3.93
CA PRO A 109 1.58 -13.47 -4.87
C PRO A 109 0.35 -13.13 -5.73
N ARG A 110 0.02 -11.84 -5.89
CA ARG A 110 -1.19 -11.38 -6.61
C ARG A 110 -0.86 -10.39 -7.71
N MET A 111 -0.77 -9.11 -7.38
CA MET A 111 -0.60 -8.04 -8.36
C MET A 111 0.87 -7.63 -8.52
N SER A 112 1.23 -7.20 -9.71
CA SER A 112 2.52 -6.57 -10.01
C SER A 112 2.56 -5.15 -9.44
N THR A 113 3.77 -4.64 -9.25
CA THR A 113 4.02 -3.27 -8.82
C THR A 113 4.89 -2.55 -9.85
N VAL A 114 4.84 -1.22 -9.85
CA VAL A 114 5.81 -0.40 -10.59
C VAL A 114 6.97 -0.13 -9.63
N SER A 115 8.21 -0.36 -10.08
CA SER A 115 9.40 -0.07 -9.25
C SER A 115 9.56 1.43 -9.01
N ASP A 116 10.22 1.81 -7.92
CA ASP A 116 10.45 3.22 -7.56
C ASP A 116 11.49 3.95 -8.45
N ASN A 117 12.06 3.23 -9.40
CA ASN A 117 13.08 3.75 -10.30
C ASN A 117 12.48 4.02 -11.68
N MET A 118 12.66 5.26 -12.16
CA MET A 118 12.41 5.63 -13.56
C MET A 118 13.70 6.06 -14.21
N ILE A 119 13.83 5.74 -15.48
CA ILE A 119 14.95 6.12 -16.34
C ILE A 119 14.50 7.26 -17.24
N GLY A 120 15.34 8.30 -17.39
CA GLY A 120 15.06 9.46 -18.25
C GLY A 120 15.31 10.80 -17.56
N SER A 121 14.95 11.90 -18.23
CA SER A 121 15.37 13.26 -17.86
C SER A 121 14.71 13.84 -16.59
N ARG A 122 13.60 13.24 -16.13
CA ARG A 122 12.68 13.81 -15.12
C ARG A 122 12.02 15.15 -15.52
N TYR A 123 12.05 15.58 -16.78
CA TYR A 123 11.26 16.72 -17.27
C TYR A 123 9.92 16.24 -17.82
N LEU A 124 8.80 16.94 -17.55
CA LEU A 124 7.55 16.67 -18.27
C LEU A 124 7.75 16.83 -19.79
N ASN A 125 6.87 16.19 -20.57
CA ASN A 125 6.90 16.23 -22.02
C ASN A 125 8.22 15.70 -22.65
N THR A 126 8.91 14.81 -21.92
CA THR A 126 10.06 14.06 -22.44
C THR A 126 9.90 12.56 -22.18
N PRO A 127 10.61 11.67 -22.87
CA PRO A 127 10.47 10.23 -22.64
C PRO A 127 11.03 9.78 -21.28
N HIS A 128 10.29 8.87 -20.64
CA HIS A 128 10.71 8.15 -19.45
C HIS A 128 10.37 6.67 -19.57
N THR A 129 11.16 5.82 -18.91
CA THR A 129 10.91 4.38 -18.83
C THR A 129 10.71 3.96 -17.38
N ILE A 130 9.63 3.23 -17.12
CA ILE A 130 9.35 2.58 -15.83
C ILE A 130 9.47 1.06 -15.97
N HIS A 131 9.80 0.40 -14.87
CA HIS A 131 9.86 -1.06 -14.77
C HIS A 131 8.71 -1.62 -13.92
N ILE A 132 8.10 -2.71 -14.38
CA ILE A 132 7.07 -3.48 -13.67
C ILE A 132 7.72 -4.70 -13.00
N ASP A 133 7.64 -4.76 -11.67
CA ASP A 133 8.03 -5.92 -10.87
C ASP A 133 6.91 -6.98 -10.91
N LYS A 134 7.04 -7.89 -11.88
CA LYS A 134 6.05 -8.95 -12.10
C LYS A 134 6.08 -10.00 -10.97
N GLN A 135 4.94 -10.20 -10.31
CA GLN A 135 4.82 -11.14 -9.18
C GLN A 135 4.35 -12.55 -9.58
N LEU A 136 3.84 -12.74 -10.79
CA LEU A 136 3.25 -14.00 -11.24
C LEU A 136 3.96 -14.55 -12.49
N SER A 137 4.02 -15.88 -12.58
CA SER A 137 4.46 -16.59 -13.77
C SER A 137 3.30 -16.87 -14.74
N GLY A 138 3.64 -17.27 -15.96
CA GLY A 138 2.67 -17.57 -17.01
C GLY A 138 2.22 -16.33 -17.79
N ASN A 139 1.01 -16.41 -18.34
CA ASN A 139 0.42 -15.37 -19.18
C ASN A 139 -0.13 -14.24 -18.31
N VAL A 140 0.72 -13.24 -18.07
CA VAL A 140 0.42 -12.06 -17.26
C VAL A 140 0.51 -10.81 -18.13
N THR A 141 -0.55 -10.00 -18.10
CA THR A 141 -0.59 -8.71 -18.79
C THR A 141 -0.96 -7.59 -17.83
N HIS A 142 -0.68 -6.35 -18.25
CA HIS A 142 -0.85 -5.17 -17.42
C HIS A 142 -1.62 -4.08 -18.15
N THR A 143 -2.38 -3.31 -17.39
CA THR A 143 -2.86 -1.98 -17.80
C THR A 143 -2.23 -0.96 -16.88
N VAL A 144 -1.51 0.00 -17.45
CA VAL A 144 -0.70 0.99 -16.72
C VAL A 144 -1.09 2.39 -17.16
N TRP A 145 -1.22 3.30 -16.21
CA TRP A 145 -1.55 4.70 -16.45
C TRP A 145 -0.84 5.61 -15.45
N TYR A 146 -0.78 6.90 -15.76
CA TYR A 146 -0.34 7.91 -14.81
C TYR A 146 -1.43 8.97 -14.57
N VAL A 147 -1.28 9.70 -13.47
CA VAL A 147 -2.09 10.85 -13.09
C VAL A 147 -1.16 11.95 -12.64
N ILE A 148 -1.29 13.16 -13.20
CA ILE A 148 -0.58 14.34 -12.73
C ILE A 148 -1.36 14.94 -11.56
N ARG A 149 -0.63 15.34 -10.52
CA ARG A 149 -1.15 15.88 -9.25
C ARG A 149 -0.49 17.24 -8.97
N GLY A 150 -1.29 18.16 -8.47
CA GLY A 150 -0.82 19.46 -7.97
C GLY A 150 -1.75 20.02 -6.91
N ASP A 151 -1.41 21.18 -6.38
CA ASP A 151 -2.17 21.84 -5.31
C ASP A 151 -3.62 22.16 -5.72
N LYS A 152 -3.88 22.32 -7.03
CA LYS A 152 -5.24 22.56 -7.56
C LYS A 152 -6.00 21.30 -7.98
N GLY A 153 -5.47 20.10 -7.75
CA GLY A 153 -6.18 18.84 -8.03
C GLY A 153 -5.39 17.86 -8.91
N SER A 154 -6.07 17.22 -9.86
CA SER A 154 -5.49 16.17 -10.70
C SER A 154 -5.95 16.19 -12.15
N SER A 155 -5.11 15.66 -13.05
CA SER A 155 -5.31 15.67 -14.50
C SER A 155 -6.28 14.62 -15.06
N GLY A 156 -6.81 13.72 -14.22
CA GLY A 156 -7.38 12.46 -14.67
C GLY A 156 -6.32 11.47 -15.17
N TRP A 157 -6.77 10.36 -15.78
CA TRP A 157 -5.91 9.21 -16.10
C TRP A 157 -5.39 9.25 -17.54
N TYR A 158 -4.10 8.95 -17.70
CA TYR A 158 -3.42 8.82 -18.99
C TYR A 158 -2.82 7.43 -19.12
N TYR A 159 -3.33 6.63 -20.06
CA TYR A 159 -2.81 5.28 -20.30
C TYR A 159 -1.39 5.33 -20.87
N ILE A 160 -0.49 4.59 -20.23
CA ILE A 160 0.85 4.28 -20.72
C ILE A 160 0.80 3.06 -21.63
N ALA A 161 0.11 2.01 -21.16
CA ALA A 161 -0.07 0.78 -21.91
C ALA A 161 -1.33 0.05 -21.45
N GLN A 162 -1.95 -0.71 -22.34
CA GLN A 162 -3.09 -1.55 -22.05
C GLN A 162 -2.83 -2.95 -22.59
N ASN A 163 -3.20 -3.97 -21.82
CA ASN A 163 -2.98 -5.38 -22.15
C ASN A 163 -1.54 -5.71 -22.59
N THR A 164 -0.55 -5.16 -21.89
CA THR A 164 0.88 -5.35 -22.23
C THR A 164 1.53 -6.44 -21.39
N SER A 165 2.35 -7.29 -22.00
CA SER A 165 3.26 -8.20 -21.29
C SER A 165 4.66 -7.60 -21.09
N ASN A 166 4.94 -6.43 -21.66
CA ASN A 166 6.23 -5.76 -21.50
C ASN A 166 6.38 -5.26 -20.06
N LEU A 167 7.57 -5.46 -19.49
CA LEU A 167 7.89 -5.03 -18.13
C LEU A 167 8.52 -3.64 -18.11
N ASP A 168 9.22 -3.26 -19.18
CA ASP A 168 9.74 -1.91 -19.36
C ASP A 168 8.81 -1.12 -20.28
N LEU A 169 8.25 -0.02 -19.76
CA LEU A 169 7.30 0.81 -20.48
C LEU A 169 7.84 2.22 -20.63
N THR A 170 8.05 2.64 -21.88
CA THR A 170 8.47 4.00 -22.22
C THR A 170 7.27 4.86 -22.58
N PHE A 171 7.16 6.04 -21.97
CA PHE A 171 6.07 6.99 -22.21
C PHE A 171 6.54 8.44 -22.12
N VAL A 172 5.72 9.36 -22.65
CA VAL A 172 5.95 10.81 -22.55
C VAL A 172 4.76 11.41 -21.79
N PRO A 173 4.94 11.91 -20.56
CA PRO A 173 3.86 12.53 -19.81
C PRO A 173 3.52 13.91 -20.37
N THR A 174 2.23 14.26 -20.39
CA THR A 174 1.77 15.56 -20.88
C THR A 174 2.18 16.71 -19.95
N ASP A 175 2.40 17.89 -20.51
CA ASP A 175 2.61 19.16 -19.82
C ASP A 175 1.35 20.04 -19.76
N LYS A 176 0.22 19.59 -20.30
CA LYS A 176 -1.03 20.38 -20.35
C LYS A 176 -1.66 20.72 -19.00
N HIS A 177 -1.14 20.18 -17.90
CA HIS A 177 -1.67 20.32 -16.54
C HIS A 177 -0.68 20.95 -15.57
N VAL A 178 0.32 21.68 -16.08
CA VAL A 178 1.26 22.43 -15.25
C VAL A 178 0.57 23.51 -14.42
N ASP A 179 -0.60 23.98 -14.85
CA ASP A 179 -1.46 24.94 -14.14
C ASP A 179 -1.99 24.42 -12.81
N LEU A 180 -1.99 23.09 -12.60
CA LEU A 180 -2.32 22.46 -11.33
C LEU A 180 -1.31 22.79 -10.22
N GLN A 181 -0.09 23.19 -10.59
CA GLN A 181 1.00 23.48 -9.66
C GLN A 181 1.76 24.76 -10.08
N PRO A 182 1.10 25.94 -10.09
CA PRO A 182 1.62 27.15 -10.73
C PRO A 182 2.83 27.78 -10.04
N ASN A 183 3.03 27.51 -8.74
CA ASN A 183 4.05 28.16 -7.91
C ASN A 183 5.25 27.26 -7.61
N SER A 184 5.48 26.26 -8.46
CA SER A 184 6.57 25.29 -8.33
C SER A 184 7.19 24.98 -9.68
N SER A 185 8.51 24.73 -9.70
CA SER A 185 9.20 24.15 -10.84
C SER A 185 9.05 22.62 -10.92
N THR A 186 8.27 22.04 -10.01
CA THR A 186 8.06 20.60 -9.87
C THR A 186 6.57 20.31 -9.74
N ILE A 187 6.10 19.28 -10.44
CA ILE A 187 4.72 18.75 -10.34
C ILE A 187 4.75 17.26 -10.01
N PHE A 188 3.71 16.76 -9.37
CA PHE A 188 3.67 15.37 -8.89
C PHE A 188 2.95 14.45 -9.87
N MET A 189 3.26 13.17 -9.79
CA MET A 189 2.66 12.12 -10.59
C MET A 189 2.47 10.85 -9.76
N ASP A 190 1.37 10.14 -10.00
CA ASP A 190 1.15 8.79 -9.51
C ASP A 190 1.05 7.84 -10.70
N ILE A 191 1.57 6.62 -10.56
CA ILE A 191 1.48 5.58 -11.59
C ILE A 191 0.62 4.45 -11.06
N GLY A 192 -0.50 4.18 -11.75
CA GLY A 192 -1.41 3.09 -11.44
C GLY A 192 -1.18 1.88 -12.34
N ILE A 193 -1.35 0.68 -11.78
CA ILE A 193 -1.25 -0.57 -12.52
C ILE A 193 -2.34 -1.57 -12.10
N LYS A 194 -2.92 -2.24 -13.10
CA LYS A 194 -3.73 -3.45 -12.94
C LYS A 194 -3.00 -4.63 -13.55
N THR A 195 -2.98 -5.74 -12.83
CA THR A 195 -2.42 -7.01 -13.29
C THR A 195 -3.53 -7.95 -13.68
N PHE A 196 -3.35 -8.62 -14.81
CA PHE A 196 -4.27 -9.62 -15.33
C PHE A 196 -3.51 -10.93 -15.53
N LYS A 197 -4.12 -12.05 -15.15
CA LYS A 197 -3.65 -13.40 -15.48
C LYS A 197 -4.72 -14.07 -16.33
N ASP A 198 -4.34 -14.55 -17.50
CA ASP A 198 -5.26 -15.20 -18.44
C ASP A 198 -6.50 -14.34 -18.76
N GLY A 199 -6.32 -13.02 -18.83
CA GLY A 199 -7.37 -12.05 -19.12
C GLY A 199 -8.26 -11.64 -17.92
N VAL A 200 -8.07 -12.24 -16.75
CA VAL A 200 -8.81 -11.92 -15.52
C VAL A 200 -7.95 -11.06 -14.62
N GLN A 201 -8.50 -9.96 -14.08
CA GLN A 201 -7.75 -9.12 -13.14
C GLN A 201 -7.43 -9.93 -11.87
N ILE A 202 -6.17 -9.89 -11.44
CA ILE A 202 -5.70 -10.54 -10.21
C ILE A 202 -5.22 -9.47 -9.22
N GLY A 203 -5.71 -9.59 -7.99
CA GLY A 203 -5.44 -8.63 -6.93
C GLY A 203 -6.06 -7.26 -7.17
N GLU A 204 -5.56 -6.29 -6.43
CA GLU A 204 -6.05 -4.90 -6.48
C GLU A 204 -5.26 -4.05 -7.46
N THR A 205 -5.79 -2.87 -7.75
CA THR A 205 -5.00 -1.84 -8.44
C THR A 205 -3.95 -1.30 -7.47
N THR A 206 -2.69 -1.29 -7.89
CA THR A 206 -1.62 -0.67 -7.10
C THR A 206 -1.27 0.68 -7.67
N TYR A 207 -0.89 1.59 -6.78
CA TYR A 207 -0.42 2.92 -7.12
C TYR A 207 0.99 3.08 -6.57
N ASN A 208 1.93 3.39 -7.45
CA ASN A 208 3.22 3.94 -7.05
C ASN A 208 3.10 5.47 -7.06
N SER A 209 2.99 6.05 -5.86
CA SER A 209 2.72 7.47 -5.64
C SER A 209 3.97 8.26 -5.26
N GLY A 210 3.91 9.58 -5.42
CA GLY A 210 4.98 10.47 -4.96
C GLY A 210 6.09 10.71 -5.98
N TRP A 211 5.86 10.33 -7.24
CA TRP A 211 6.72 10.74 -8.33
C TRP A 211 6.64 12.24 -8.52
N TYR A 212 7.72 12.83 -9.02
CA TYR A 212 7.76 14.23 -9.35
C TYR A 212 8.57 14.48 -10.62
N MET A 213 8.13 15.49 -11.36
CA MET A 213 8.66 15.88 -12.65
C MET A 213 9.00 17.36 -12.62
N LYS A 214 10.14 17.73 -13.20
CA LYS A 214 10.46 19.13 -13.47
C LYS A 214 9.52 19.68 -14.54
N VAL A 215 8.92 20.82 -14.25
CA VAL A 215 8.12 21.61 -15.20
C VAL A 215 9.09 22.22 -16.24
N PRO A 216 8.79 22.14 -17.55
CA PRO A 216 9.65 22.70 -18.58
C PRO A 216 9.88 24.20 -18.39
N ASP A 217 11.10 24.66 -18.67
CA ASP A 217 11.50 26.04 -18.36
C ASP A 217 10.68 27.08 -19.15
N GLU A 218 10.06 26.69 -20.27
CA GLU A 218 9.18 27.54 -21.09
C GLU A 218 7.88 28.01 -20.39
N TYR A 219 7.53 27.39 -19.25
CA TYR A 219 6.43 27.80 -18.37
C TYR A 219 6.89 28.75 -17.26
N SER A 220 8.20 28.95 -17.10
CA SER A 220 8.73 29.89 -16.11
C SER A 220 8.34 31.33 -16.46
N PRO A 221 7.99 32.18 -15.47
CA PRO A 221 7.80 33.60 -15.70
C PRO A 221 9.05 34.23 -16.31
N THR A 222 8.87 35.02 -17.35
CA THR A 222 9.92 35.87 -17.92
C THR A 222 9.78 37.27 -17.33
N ILE A 223 10.89 37.83 -16.84
CA ILE A 223 10.95 39.22 -16.41
C ILE A 223 11.29 40.07 -17.64
N ASP A 224 10.32 40.84 -18.11
CA ASP A 224 10.47 41.68 -19.30
C ASP A 224 11.18 43.00 -18.96
N SER A 225 10.88 43.57 -17.79
CA SER A 225 11.55 44.76 -17.27
C SER A 225 11.54 44.83 -15.75
N ILE A 226 12.55 45.50 -15.20
CA ILE A 226 12.68 45.80 -13.76
C ILE A 226 12.86 47.31 -13.61
N ASP A 227 11.94 47.94 -12.87
CA ASP A 227 12.04 49.34 -12.49
C ASP A 227 12.28 49.45 -10.97
N ILE A 228 13.36 50.12 -10.58
CA ILE A 228 13.69 50.38 -9.18
C ILE A 228 13.46 51.86 -8.88
N LEU A 229 12.64 52.14 -7.87
CA LEU A 229 12.28 53.48 -7.46
C LEU A 229 12.58 53.67 -5.99
N ASP A 230 13.28 54.75 -5.63
CA ASP A 230 13.27 55.19 -4.23
C ASP A 230 11.93 55.85 -3.93
N VAL A 231 11.17 55.23 -3.02
CA VAL A 231 9.87 55.71 -2.57
C VAL A 231 9.97 56.51 -1.27
N ASN A 232 11.17 56.71 -0.71
CA ASN A 232 11.35 57.68 0.37
C ASN A 232 11.43 59.11 -0.22
N PRO A 233 10.49 60.01 0.13
CA PRO A 233 10.45 61.35 -0.44
C PRO A 233 11.74 62.17 -0.25
N LYS A 234 12.48 61.96 0.85
CA LYS A 234 13.69 62.75 1.18
C LYS A 234 14.91 62.31 0.40
N SER A 235 15.11 61.02 0.20
CA SER A 235 16.26 60.51 -0.56
C SER A 235 15.97 60.49 -2.06
N LYS A 236 14.70 60.33 -2.47
CA LYS A 236 14.27 60.41 -3.88
C LYS A 236 14.68 61.72 -4.57
N VAL A 237 14.59 62.86 -3.88
CA VAL A 237 14.96 64.17 -4.45
C VAL A 237 16.45 64.32 -4.71
N LEU A 238 17.29 63.52 -4.07
CA LEU A 238 18.74 63.55 -4.26
C LEU A 238 19.16 62.81 -5.54
N GLY A 239 18.26 62.03 -6.15
CA GLY A 239 18.54 61.26 -7.37
C GLY A 239 19.58 60.14 -7.19
N VAL A 240 20.01 59.87 -5.96
CA VAL A 240 21.02 58.87 -5.61
C VAL A 240 20.51 58.00 -4.46
N TYR A 241 21.06 56.79 -4.37
CA TYR A 241 20.82 55.94 -3.21
C TYR A 241 21.51 56.51 -1.97
N VAL A 242 20.73 56.72 -0.92
CA VAL A 242 21.20 57.10 0.42
C VAL A 242 21.13 55.88 1.34
N GLN A 243 22.28 55.43 1.83
CA GLN A 243 22.37 54.32 2.78
C GLN A 243 21.52 54.61 4.03
N ASN A 244 20.82 53.59 4.54
CA ASN A 244 19.95 53.65 5.72
C ASN A 244 18.73 54.59 5.61
N HIS A 245 18.56 55.30 4.50
CA HIS A 245 17.46 56.24 4.31
C HIS A 245 16.57 55.88 3.11
N SER A 246 17.13 55.42 2.00
CA SER A 246 16.33 55.04 0.82
C SER A 246 15.37 53.91 1.14
N LYS A 247 14.18 53.94 0.53
CA LYS A 247 13.22 52.83 0.57
C LYS A 247 12.95 52.42 -0.86
N LEU A 248 13.52 51.31 -1.30
CA LEU A 248 13.40 50.89 -2.69
C LEU A 248 12.09 50.12 -2.89
N LYS A 249 11.32 50.50 -3.91
CA LYS A 249 10.24 49.70 -4.48
C LYS A 249 10.73 49.14 -5.81
N VAL A 250 10.61 47.82 -5.97
CA VAL A 250 10.84 47.15 -7.24
C VAL A 250 9.49 46.92 -7.90
N ASN A 251 9.33 47.40 -9.14
CA ASN A 251 8.23 47.00 -10.00
C ASN A 251 8.79 46.10 -11.11
N THR A 252 8.17 44.95 -11.31
CA THR A 252 8.51 44.07 -12.43
C THR A 252 7.36 44.03 -13.41
N LYS A 253 7.68 44.02 -14.71
CA LYS A 253 6.75 43.59 -15.75
C LYS A 253 7.13 42.19 -16.17
N THR A 254 6.15 41.31 -16.21
CA THR A 254 6.38 39.89 -16.40
C THR A 254 5.39 39.30 -17.37
N THR A 255 5.86 38.40 -18.21
CA THR A 255 5.04 37.50 -19.01
C THR A 255 5.07 36.13 -18.35
N SER A 256 3.90 35.53 -18.14
CA SER A 256 3.78 34.23 -17.47
C SER A 256 2.75 33.36 -18.17
N LYS A 257 2.98 32.05 -18.18
CA LYS A 257 2.06 31.05 -18.75
C LYS A 257 1.44 30.23 -17.62
N GLU A 258 0.25 29.69 -17.87
CA GLU A 258 -0.40 28.69 -17.01
C GLU A 258 -0.47 29.06 -15.51
N GLY A 259 -0.62 30.36 -15.22
CA GLY A 259 -0.75 30.87 -13.85
C GLY A 259 0.56 30.95 -13.05
N ALA A 260 1.72 30.73 -13.68
CA ALA A 260 3.02 30.83 -13.01
C ALA A 260 3.25 32.24 -12.42
N THR A 261 3.88 32.31 -11.24
CA THR A 261 4.13 33.59 -10.55
C THR A 261 5.57 33.74 -10.07
N ILE A 262 6.02 34.99 -9.92
CA ILE A 262 7.28 35.29 -9.23
C ILE A 262 7.04 35.25 -7.74
N LYS A 263 7.64 34.26 -7.08
CA LYS A 263 7.46 34.05 -5.64
C LYS A 263 8.17 35.09 -4.77
N ASN A 264 9.41 35.46 -5.12
CA ASN A 264 10.23 36.39 -4.35
C ASN A 264 11.16 37.19 -5.26
N ILE A 265 11.45 38.44 -4.85
CA ILE A 265 12.48 39.30 -5.44
C ILE A 265 13.35 39.81 -4.29
N SER A 266 14.66 39.64 -4.41
CA SER A 266 15.64 40.18 -3.47
C SER A 266 16.53 41.20 -4.15
N VAL A 267 16.78 42.33 -3.48
CA VAL A 267 17.77 43.33 -3.87
C VAL A 267 18.93 43.21 -2.89
N THR A 268 20.13 42.90 -3.39
CA THR A 268 21.37 42.72 -2.60
C THR A 268 22.36 43.81 -2.89
#